data_AF-A0A5D0CNE7-F1
#
_entry.id   AF-A0A5D0CNE7-F1
#
_cell.length_a   1.000
_cell.length_b   1.000
_cell.length_c   1.000
_cell.angle_alpha   90.00
_cell.angle_beta   90.00
_cell.angle_gamma   90.00
#
_symmetry.space_group_name_H-M   'P 1'
#
loop_
_entity.id
_entity.type
_entity.pdbx_description
1 polymer ?
#
loop_
_entity_poly.entity_id
_entity_poly.type
_entity_poly.pdbx_seq_one_letter_code
_entity_poly.pdbx_strand_id
1 'polypeptide(L)'
;MIVIVGSYNDAISDGEEQNAAWQKIRYFLTNDAMIHWNTIIYWALLDDEIDLEDCFAVTPQMREIVDDLGSFSIEQGSLQNLIIKE
;
A
#
# COMPACT_ATOMS: atom_id res chain seq x y z
N MET A 1 9.54 -4.61 3.84
CA MET A 1 8.54 -3.60 4.21
C MET A 1 7.42 -4.17 5.07
N ILE A 2 6.99 -5.42 4.83
CA ILE A 2 5.92 -6.08 5.61
C ILE A 2 6.00 -5.93 7.15
N VAL A 3 7.17 -6.13 7.77
CA VAL A 3 7.36 -5.97 9.23
C VAL A 3 7.20 -4.52 9.70
N ILE A 4 7.71 -3.58 8.91
CA ILE A 4 7.65 -2.14 9.23
C ILE A 4 6.20 -1.66 9.15
N VAL A 5 5.48 -2.07 8.11
CA VAL A 5 4.06 -1.75 7.93
C VAL A 5 3.21 -2.38 9.03
N GLY A 6 3.48 -3.64 9.41
CA GLY A 6 2.81 -4.27 10.54
C GLY A 6 3.00 -3.50 11.84
N SER A 7 4.25 -3.14 12.16
CA SER A 7 4.53 -2.30 13.35
C SER A 7 3.85 -0.93 13.28
N TYR A 8 3.71 -0.35 12.09
CA TYR A 8 3.02 0.92 11.92
C TYR A 8 1.49 0.77 12.06
N ASN A 9 0.92 -0.32 11.53
CA ASN A 9 -0.49 -0.67 11.73
C ASN A 9 -0.84 -0.82 13.22
N ASP A 10 0.02 -1.48 13.98
CA ASP A 10 -0.17 -1.65 15.43
C ASP A 10 -0.14 -0.27 16.12
N ALA A 11 0.82 0.59 15.77
CA ALA A 11 0.89 1.95 16.30
C ALA A 11 -0.35 2.80 15.96
N ILE A 12 -0.91 2.69 14.74
CA ILE A 12 -2.17 3.37 14.40
C ILE A 12 -3.32 2.82 15.25
N SER A 13 -3.40 1.50 15.40
CA SER A 13 -4.45 0.83 16.21
C SER A 13 -4.43 1.28 17.67
N ASP A 14 -3.24 1.57 18.20
CA ASP A 14 -3.03 2.08 19.56
C ASP A 14 -3.22 3.61 19.68
N GLY A 15 -3.52 4.31 18.59
CA GLY A 15 -3.66 5.78 18.57
C GLY A 15 -2.33 6.54 18.60
N GLU A 16 -1.22 5.85 18.35
CA GLU A 16 0.15 6.39 18.32
C GLU A 16 0.62 6.68 16.88
N GLU A 17 -0.27 7.19 16.03
CA GLU A 17 0.05 7.47 14.65
C GLU A 17 1.17 8.52 14.52
N GLN A 18 2.27 8.12 13.86
CA GLN A 18 3.43 8.99 13.64
C GLN A 18 3.55 9.36 12.16
N ASN A 19 3.09 10.56 11.81
CA ASN A 19 3.17 11.11 10.44
C ASN A 19 4.57 11.00 9.80
N ALA A 20 5.64 11.25 10.57
CA ALA A 20 7.01 11.14 10.05
C ALA A 20 7.41 9.69 9.72
N ALA A 21 6.86 8.70 10.43
CA ALA A 21 7.06 7.29 10.11
C ALA A 21 6.31 6.94 8.82
N TRP A 22 5.05 7.37 8.69
CA TRP A 22 4.29 7.17 7.45
C TRP A 22 4.97 7.75 6.22
N GLN A 23 5.45 9.00 6.29
CA GLN A 23 6.13 9.62 5.17
C GLN A 23 7.33 8.80 4.66
N LYS A 24 8.09 8.19 5.57
CA LYS A 24 9.20 7.29 5.21
C LYS A 24 8.68 5.98 4.61
N ILE A 25 7.66 5.39 5.23
CA ILE A 25 7.03 4.15 4.73
C ILE A 25 6.51 4.37 3.31
N ARG A 26 5.71 5.42 3.08
CA ARG A 26 5.20 5.82 1.77
C ARG A 26 6.32 6.04 0.76
N TYR A 27 7.38 6.79 1.12
CA TYR A 27 8.51 7.02 0.24
C TYR A 27 9.12 5.71 -0.30
N PHE A 28 9.38 4.75 0.58
CA PHE A 28 9.95 3.46 0.16
C PHE A 28 8.95 2.59 -0.61
N LEU A 29 7.69 2.56 -0.17
CA LEU A 29 6.63 1.82 -0.87
C LEU A 29 6.41 2.33 -2.30
N THR A 30 6.47 3.63 -2.52
CA THR A 30 6.27 4.22 -3.86
C THR A 30 7.53 4.10 -4.73
N ASN A 31 8.72 4.41 -4.20
CA ASN A 31 9.94 4.42 -5.02
C ASN A 31 10.43 3.02 -5.40
N ASP A 32 10.24 2.03 -4.52
CA ASP A 32 10.64 0.63 -4.74
C ASP A 32 9.40 -0.27 -4.89
N ALA A 33 8.33 0.26 -5.48
CA ALA A 33 7.00 -0.37 -5.53
C ALA A 33 7.03 -1.80 -6.07
N MET A 34 7.83 -2.10 -7.09
CA MET A 34 7.93 -3.47 -7.63
C MET A 34 8.40 -4.49 -6.59
N ILE A 35 9.34 -4.11 -5.72
CA ILE A 35 9.89 -5.00 -4.67
C ILE A 35 8.90 -5.11 -3.51
N HIS A 36 8.01 -4.13 -3.35
CA HIS A 36 7.06 -4.04 -2.25
C HIS A 36 5.62 -4.33 -2.65
N TRP A 37 5.37 -4.71 -3.90
CA TRP A 37 4.03 -4.89 -4.47
C TRP A 37 3.15 -5.84 -3.64
N ASN A 38 3.70 -6.98 -3.22
CA ASN A 38 2.98 -7.93 -2.37
C ASN A 38 2.63 -7.34 -0.99
N THR A 39 3.47 -6.45 -0.45
CA THR A 39 3.15 -5.73 0.80
C THR A 39 2.02 -4.74 0.57
N ILE A 40 2.04 -4.00 -0.55
CA ILE A 40 1.02 -3.02 -0.90
C ILE A 40 -0.34 -3.71 -1.08
N ILE A 41 -0.43 -4.75 -1.91
CA ILE A 41 -1.67 -5.49 -2.16
C ILE A 41 -2.24 -6.06 -0.85
N TYR A 42 -1.41 -6.75 -0.07
CA TYR A 42 -1.84 -7.39 1.17
C TYR A 42 -2.46 -6.39 2.15
N TRP A 43 -1.79 -5.26 2.38
CA TRP A 43 -2.26 -4.27 3.35
C TRP A 43 -3.34 -3.33 2.78
N ALA A 44 -3.46 -3.19 1.46
CA ALA A 44 -4.54 -2.44 0.82
C ALA A 44 -5.85 -3.26 0.73
N LEU A 45 -5.78 -4.56 1.01
CA LEU A 45 -6.89 -5.51 0.91
C LEU A 45 -7.52 -5.49 -0.49
N LEU A 46 -6.67 -5.62 -1.51
CA LEU A 46 -7.09 -5.62 -2.92
C LEU A 46 -7.45 -7.01 -3.47
N ASP A 47 -7.29 -8.07 -2.67
CA ASP A 47 -7.74 -9.41 -3.06
C ASP A 47 -9.27 -9.51 -2.89
N ASP A 48 -9.94 -10.13 -3.87
CA ASP A 48 -11.41 -10.11 -4.07
C ASP A 48 -12.26 -10.76 -2.95
N GLU A 49 -11.64 -11.29 -1.89
CA GLU A 49 -12.32 -12.03 -0.83
C GLU A 49 -12.47 -11.26 0.51
N ILE A 50 -12.14 -9.96 0.54
CA ILE A 50 -11.99 -9.25 1.82
C ILE A 50 -13.17 -8.32 2.11
N ASP A 51 -13.81 -8.56 3.26
CA ASP A 51 -14.91 -7.75 3.79
C ASP A 51 -14.41 -6.36 4.22
N LEU A 52 -15.05 -5.31 3.72
CA LEU A 52 -14.67 -3.91 4.01
C LEU A 52 -14.87 -3.55 5.49
N GLU A 53 -15.62 -4.35 6.25
CA GLU A 53 -15.80 -4.18 7.70
C GLU A 53 -14.57 -4.65 8.52
N ASP A 54 -13.66 -5.46 7.97
CA ASP A 54 -12.46 -5.98 8.64
C ASP A 54 -11.17 -5.43 8.01
N CYS A 55 -11.04 -4.10 8.00
CA CYS A 55 -9.84 -3.44 7.49
C CYS A 55 -8.74 -3.33 8.56
N PHE A 56 -7.49 -3.56 8.17
CA PHE A 56 -6.35 -3.13 8.98
C PHE A 56 -6.35 -1.60 9.13
N ALA A 57 -5.84 -1.09 10.25
CA ALA A 57 -5.76 0.34 10.51
C ALA A 57 -4.97 1.11 9.44
N VAL A 58 -3.94 0.47 8.85
CA VAL A 58 -3.13 1.05 7.76
C VAL A 58 -3.76 0.96 6.36
N THR A 59 -4.89 0.26 6.21
CA THR A 59 -5.53 0.01 4.91
C THR A 59 -5.84 1.28 4.11
N PRO A 60 -6.44 2.34 4.71
CA PRO A 60 -6.76 3.56 3.94
C PRO A 60 -5.53 4.20 3.31
N GLN A 61 -4.44 4.28 4.09
CA GLN A 61 -3.15 4.80 3.67
C GLN A 61 -2.49 3.95 2.57
N MET A 62 -2.69 2.63 2.60
CA MET A 62 -2.20 1.76 1.53
C MET A 62 -2.99 1.91 0.23
N ARG A 63 -4.30 2.16 0.31
CA ARG A 63 -5.12 2.46 -0.87
C ARG A 63 -4.72 3.77 -1.53
N GLU A 64 -4.33 4.79 -0.75
CA GLU A 64 -3.75 6.02 -1.29
C GLU A 64 -2.49 5.73 -2.13
N ILE A 65 -1.62 4.82 -1.67
CA ILE A 65 -0.44 4.42 -2.45
C ILE A 65 -0.83 3.73 -3.75
N VAL A 66 -1.84 2.87 -3.73
CA VAL A 66 -2.34 2.18 -4.94
C VAL A 66 -2.88 3.19 -5.93
N ASP A 67 -3.69 4.14 -5.47
CA ASP A 67 -4.25 5.21 -6.30
C ASP A 67 -3.13 6.08 -6.89
N ASP A 68 -2.13 6.44 -6.09
CA ASP A 68 -0.94 7.16 -6.54
C ASP A 68 -0.23 6.37 -7.66
N LEU A 69 0.10 5.09 -7.44
CA LEU A 69 0.80 4.24 -8.42
C LEU A 69 -0.02 4.01 -9.70
N GLY A 70 -1.35 3.92 -9.57
CA GLY A 70 -2.29 3.89 -10.69
C GLY A 70 -2.30 5.19 -11.49
N SER A 71 -2.28 6.34 -10.79
CA SER A 71 -2.21 7.67 -11.42
C SER A 71 -0.88 7.90 -12.14
N PHE A 72 0.25 7.44 -11.57
CA PHE A 72 1.57 7.47 -12.23
C PHE A 72 1.59 6.67 -13.54
N SER A 73 0.82 5.57 -13.61
CA SER A 73 0.72 4.74 -14.81
C SER A 73 -0.08 5.42 -15.94
N ILE A 74 -1.03 6.29 -15.60
CA ILE A 74 -1.83 7.07 -16.57
C ILE A 74 -1.04 8.27 -17.10
N GLU A 75 -0.24 8.94 -16.26
CA GLU A 75 0.53 10.13 -16.67
C GLU A 75 1.78 9.81 -17.51
N GLN A 76 2.39 8.64 -17.36
CA GLN A 76 3.64 8.28 -18.04
C GLN A 76 3.48 7.52 -19.37
N GLY A 77 2.27 7.11 -19.76
CA GLY A 77 2.02 6.45 -21.05
C GLY A 77 2.93 5.25 -21.32
N SER A 78 2.54 4.06 -20.83
CA SER A 78 3.15 2.74 -21.08
C SER A 78 4.41 2.38 -20.26
N LEU A 79 4.20 1.58 -19.21
CA LEU A 79 5.10 0.46 -18.92
C LEU A 79 4.33 -0.84 -19.18
N GLN A 80 4.71 -1.51 -20.27
CA GLN A 80 4.12 -2.74 -20.75
C GLN A 80 4.22 -3.86 -19.71
N ASN A 81 3.11 -4.60 -19.53
CA ASN A 81 3.04 -5.92 -18.92
C ASN A 81 3.52 -6.05 -17.46
N LEU A 82 2.58 -5.98 -16.50
CA LEU A 82 2.69 -6.81 -15.30
C LEU A 82 1.29 -7.20 -14.79
N ILE A 83 0.86 -8.41 -15.20
CA ILE A 83 0.05 -9.38 -14.43
C ILE A 83 -1.36 -8.86 -14.06
N ILE A 84 -2.48 -9.29 -14.67
CA ILE A 84 -2.98 -10.66 -14.80
C ILE A 84 -3.67 -10.83 -16.17
N LYS A 85 -3.31 -11.90 -16.87
CA LYS A 85 -4.10 -12.48 -17.96
C LYS A 85 -5.24 -13.29 -17.37
N GLU A 86 -6.44 -13.12 -17.88
CA GLU A 86 -7.35 -14.24 -18.15
C GLU A 86 -7.62 -14.30 -19.66
#